data_AF-A0A659UH45-F1
#
_entry.id   AF-A0A659UH45-F1
#
_cell.length_a   1.000
_cell.length_b   1.000
_cell.length_c   1.000
_cell.angle_alpha   90.00
_cell.angle_beta   90.00
_cell.angle_gamma   90.00
#
_symmetry.space_group_name_H-M   'P 1'
#
loop_
_entity.id
_entity.type
_entity.pdbx_description
1 polymer ?
#
loop_
_entity_poly.entity_id
_entity_poly.type
_entity_poly.pdbx_seq_one_letter_code
_entity_poly.pdbx_strand_id
1 'polypeptide(L)'
;RMFQRMLDHPNIKIMLQTDYRDVRASIPFRRMIYTGPVDEYFDWRLGALPYRSLRFDHITLDQEQFQPVAVVNYPQTEAYTRITEYKHLTGQQST
;
A
#
# COMPACT_ATOMS: atom_id res chain seq x y z
N ARG A 1 6.23 -9.39 -11.75
CA ARG A 1 6.99 -9.79 -10.54
C ARG A 1 8.14 -8.83 -10.29
N MET A 2 7.85 -7.56 -9.97
CA MET A 2 8.89 -6.52 -9.83
C MET A 2 9.58 -6.58 -8.47
N PHE A 3 8.83 -6.42 -7.37
CA PHE A 3 9.38 -6.42 -6.00
C PHE A 3 10.13 -7.71 -5.63
N GLN A 4 9.62 -8.87 -6.06
CA GLN A 4 10.31 -10.15 -5.86
C GLN A 4 11.73 -10.09 -6.43
N ARG A 5 11.91 -9.62 -7.67
CA ARG A 5 13.24 -9.50 -8.30
C ARG A 5 14.12 -8.46 -7.61
N MET A 6 13.55 -7.36 -7.13
CA MET A 6 14.31 -6.32 -6.40
C MET A 6 14.88 -6.84 -5.09
N LEU A 7 14.21 -7.81 -4.45
CA LEU A 7 14.59 -8.33 -3.14
C LEU A 7 15.26 -9.72 -3.20
N ASP A 8 15.37 -10.31 -4.39
CA ASP A 8 15.92 -11.66 -4.62
C ASP A 8 17.45 -11.62 -4.69
N HIS A 9 18.09 -11.34 -3.56
CA HIS A 9 19.54 -11.37 -3.40
C HIS A 9 19.89 -12.13 -2.10
N PRO A 10 20.91 -13.01 -2.08
CA PRO A 10 21.21 -13.86 -0.92
C PRO A 10 21.47 -13.07 0.38
N ASN A 11 21.93 -11.83 0.27
CA ASN A 11 22.20 -10.92 1.41
C ASN A 11 20.96 -10.18 1.92
N ILE A 12 19.81 -10.26 1.24
CA ILE A 12 18.56 -9.64 1.66
C ILE A 12 17.72 -10.71 2.35
N LYS A 13 17.35 -10.43 3.61
CA LYS A 13 16.43 -11.28 4.39
C LYS A 13 15.15 -10.48 4.61
N ILE A 14 14.00 -11.12 4.42
CA ILE A 14 12.68 -10.49 4.50
C ILE A 14 11.92 -11.12 5.67
N MET A 15 11.40 -10.28 6.55
CA MET A 15 10.46 -10.66 7.61
C MET A 15 9.16 -9.89 7.35
N LEU A 16 8.06 -10.62 7.12
CA LEU A 16 6.73 -10.05 6.92
C LEU A 16 5.93 -10.20 8.21
N GLN A 17 4.84 -9.42 8.37
CA GLN A 17 3.99 -9.48 9.57
C GLN A 17 4.80 -9.28 10.87
N THR A 18 5.77 -8.36 10.85
CA THR A 18 6.70 -8.14 11.96
C THR A 18 6.84 -6.64 12.18
N ASP A 19 6.52 -6.16 13.38
CA ASP A 19 6.87 -4.80 13.78
C ASP A 19 8.38 -4.74 14.07
N TYR A 20 9.06 -3.67 13.65
CA TYR A 20 10.48 -3.49 13.94
C TYR A 20 10.75 -3.44 15.45
N ARG A 21 9.80 -2.96 16.25
CA ARG A 21 9.90 -2.83 17.71
C ARG A 21 10.07 -4.19 18.38
N ASP A 22 9.42 -5.23 17.85
CA ASP A 22 9.45 -6.59 18.40
C ASP A 22 10.82 -7.25 18.21
N VAL A 23 11.56 -6.86 17.17
CA VAL A 23 12.83 -7.49 16.77
C VAL A 23 14.06 -6.61 17.01
N ARG A 24 13.87 -5.31 17.28
CA ARG A 24 14.96 -4.35 17.44
C ARG A 24 15.97 -4.74 18.53
N ALA A 25 15.50 -5.39 19.60
CA ALA A 25 16.37 -5.81 20.71
C ALA A 25 17.09 -7.13 20.44
N SER A 26 16.55 -7.99 19.58
CA SER A 26 17.06 -9.35 19.33
C SER A 26 17.97 -9.43 18.09
N ILE A 27 17.78 -8.54 17.11
CA ILE A 27 18.56 -8.54 15.88
C ILE A 27 19.60 -7.41 15.95
N PRO A 28 20.90 -7.72 15.98
CA PRO A 28 21.94 -6.70 15.94
C PRO A 28 22.03 -6.08 14.54
N PHE A 29 22.06 -4.75 14.47
CA PHE A 29 22.26 -4.01 13.23
C PHE A 29 23.16 -2.79 13.47
N ARG A 30 23.88 -2.35 12.42
CA ARG A 30 24.77 -1.18 12.49
C ARG A 30 24.04 0.14 12.25
N ARG A 31 23.00 0.12 11.41
CA ARG A 31 22.21 1.28 11.01
C ARG A 31 20.78 0.85 10.73
N MET A 32 19.82 1.74 11.00
CA MET A 32 18.41 1.53 10.69
C MET A 32 18.00 2.50 9.58
N ILE A 33 17.34 1.98 8.55
CA ILE A 33 16.59 2.78 7.58
C ILE A 33 15.13 2.61 7.95
N TYR A 34 14.48 3.68 8.39
CA TYR A 34 13.09 3.67 8.84
C TYR A 34 12.20 4.39 7.83
N THR A 35 11.13 3.73 7.39
CA THR A 35 10.19 4.24 6.37
C THR A 35 8.74 4.28 6.87
N GLY A 36 8.52 4.13 8.18
CA GLY A 36 7.21 4.26 8.82
C GLY A 36 6.87 5.71 9.19
N PRO A 37 5.73 5.94 9.87
CA PRO A 37 5.35 7.26 10.37
C PRO A 37 6.37 7.81 11.37
N VAL A 38 6.77 9.08 11.21
CA VAL A 38 7.84 9.70 12.01
C VAL A 38 7.39 10.06 13.43
N ASP A 39 6.12 10.41 13.60
CA ASP A 39 5.50 10.65 14.89
C ASP A 39 5.48 9.39 15.75
N GLU A 40 5.08 8.26 15.17
CA GLU A 40 5.12 6.95 15.83
C GLU A 40 6.54 6.55 16.22
N TYR A 41 7.54 6.79 15.36
CA TYR A 41 8.95 6.50 15.70
C TYR A 41 9.41 7.17 17.00
N PHE A 42 8.87 8.35 17.30
CA PHE A 42 9.15 9.12 18.52
C PHE A 42 8.01 9.03 19.55
N ASP A 43 7.23 7.93 19.53
CA ASP A 43 6.16 7.62 20.47
C ASP A 43 5.13 8.75 20.63
N TRP A 44 4.83 9.45 19.53
CA TRP A 44 3.90 10.58 19.47
C TRP A 44 4.20 11.66 20.51
N ARG A 45 5.47 11.83 20.92
CA ARG A 45 5.87 12.74 22.01
C ARG A 45 5.48 14.21 21.79
N LEU A 46 5.21 14.61 20.53
CA LEU A 46 4.74 15.95 20.14
C LEU A 46 3.30 15.94 19.60
N GLY A 47 2.56 14.87 19.83
CA GLY A 47 1.25 14.59 19.22
C GLY A 47 1.34 13.80 17.92
N ALA A 48 0.18 13.37 17.43
CA ALA A 48 0.04 12.66 16.17
C ALA A 48 0.01 13.59 14.97
N LEU A 49 0.74 13.24 13.91
CA LEU A 49 0.71 13.97 12.65
C LEU A 49 -0.55 13.59 11.87
N PRO A 50 -1.23 14.57 11.25
CA PRO A 50 -2.45 14.30 10.49
C PRO A 50 -2.12 13.66 9.14
N TYR A 51 -2.37 12.36 9.00
CA TYR A 51 -2.34 11.64 7.73
C TYR A 51 -3.75 11.46 7.17
N ARG A 52 -3.90 11.59 5.85
CA ARG A 52 -5.16 11.28 5.16
C ARG A 52 -5.19 9.80 4.83
N SER A 53 -6.21 9.09 5.33
CA SER A 53 -6.46 7.69 4.98
C SER A 53 -7.43 7.58 3.79
N LEU A 54 -7.57 6.35 3.28
CA LEU A 54 -8.52 5.97 2.23
C LEU A 54 -9.18 4.65 2.62
N ARG A 55 -10.48 4.51 2.34
CA ARG A 55 -11.19 3.23 2.35
C ARG A 55 -11.31 2.73 0.92
N PHE A 56 -11.07 1.45 0.71
CA PHE A 56 -11.22 0.80 -0.58
C PHE A 56 -12.33 -0.25 -0.49
N ASP A 57 -13.34 -0.10 -1.34
CA ASP A 57 -14.44 -1.05 -1.48
C ASP A 57 -14.26 -1.79 -2.81
N HIS A 58 -13.84 -3.06 -2.74
CA HIS A 58 -13.57 -3.88 -3.93
C HIS A 58 -14.85 -4.59 -4.39
N ILE A 59 -15.20 -4.43 -5.67
CA ILE A 59 -16.38 -5.03 -6.28
C ILE A 59 -15.97 -5.81 -7.53
N THR A 60 -16.48 -7.04 -7.65
CA THR A 60 -16.35 -7.86 -8.86
C THR A 60 -17.71 -7.90 -9.55
N LEU A 61 -17.72 -7.60 -10.85
CA LEU A 61 -18.93 -7.57 -11.68
C LEU A 61 -18.76 -8.59 -12.80
N ASP A 62 -19.84 -9.32 -13.11
CA ASP A 62 -19.90 -10.28 -14.21
C ASP A 62 -20.09 -9.55 -15.55
N GLN A 63 -19.08 -8.78 -15.94
CA GLN A 63 -19.03 -8.05 -17.20
C GLN A 63 -17.58 -7.74 -17.62
N GLU A 64 -17.35 -7.69 -18.94
CA GLU A 64 -16.00 -7.54 -19.48
C GLU A 64 -15.39 -6.16 -19.22
N GLN A 65 -16.20 -5.10 -19.19
CA GLN A 65 -15.74 -3.74 -18.94
C GLN A 65 -16.85 -2.94 -18.23
N PHE A 66 -16.51 -2.25 -17.15
CA PHE A 66 -17.47 -1.41 -16.41
C PHE A 66 -17.46 0.04 -16.87
N GLN A 67 -16.28 0.62 -17.11
CA GLN A 67 -16.09 2.04 -17.40
C GLN A 67 -15.14 2.25 -18.59
N PRO A 68 -15.23 3.39 -19.30
CA PRO A 68 -14.45 3.62 -20.52
C PRO A 68 -12.94 3.80 -20.29
N VAL A 69 -12.52 4.10 -19.06
CA VAL A 69 -11.11 4.40 -18.70
C VAL A 69 -10.75 3.81 -17.34
N ALA A 70 -9.45 3.69 -17.06
CA ALA A 70 -8.95 3.10 -15.82
C ALA A 70 -9.44 3.80 -14.55
N VAL A 71 -9.57 5.12 -14.55
CA VAL A 71 -9.97 5.90 -13.37
C VAL A 71 -11.00 6.96 -13.77
N VAL A 72 -12.15 6.96 -13.10
CA VAL A 72 -13.17 8.01 -13.22
C VAL A 72 -13.30 8.70 -11.87
N ASN A 73 -13.11 10.02 -11.84
CA ASN A 73 -13.24 10.84 -10.64
C ASN A 73 -14.67 11.37 -10.52
N TYR A 74 -15.18 11.48 -9.29
CA TYR A 74 -16.52 11.99 -8.98
C TYR A 74 -16.40 13.19 -8.03
N PRO A 75 -16.18 14.41 -8.55
CA PRO A 75 -15.85 15.55 -7.70
C PRO A 75 -17.01 16.10 -6.86
N GLN A 76 -18.26 15.79 -7.20
CA GLN A 76 -19.44 16.46 -6.63
C GLN A 76 -20.63 15.55 -6.32
N THR A 77 -20.69 14.33 -6.85
CA THR A 77 -21.94 13.55 -6.89
C THR A 77 -21.98 12.41 -5.90
N GLU A 78 -20.82 11.89 -5.48
CA GLU A 78 -20.73 10.62 -4.74
C GLU A 78 -20.01 10.76 -3.40
N ALA A 79 -20.24 9.80 -2.50
CA ALA A 79 -19.51 9.69 -1.24
C ALA A 79 -18.05 9.19 -1.41
N TYR A 80 -17.72 8.62 -2.57
CA TYR A 80 -16.37 8.20 -2.94
C TYR A 80 -15.74 9.18 -3.93
N THR A 81 -14.41 9.28 -3.92
CA THR A 81 -13.69 10.25 -4.76
C THR A 81 -13.52 9.77 -6.20
N ARG A 82 -13.40 8.45 -6.42
CA ARG A 82 -13.15 7.84 -7.73
C ARG A 82 -13.42 6.33 -7.73
N ILE A 83 -13.63 5.78 -8.92
CA ILE A 83 -13.61 4.33 -9.19
C ILE A 83 -12.39 4.00 -10.05
N THR A 84 -11.72 2.89 -9.75
CA THR A 84 -10.60 2.37 -10.55
C THR A 84 -10.92 0.98 -11.07
N GLU A 85 -10.91 0.81 -12.40
CA GLU A 85 -11.05 -0.49 -13.06
C GLU A 85 -9.67 -1.02 -13.46
N TYR A 86 -9.21 -2.05 -12.74
CA TYR A 86 -7.85 -2.59 -12.84
C TYR A 86 -7.53 -3.28 -14.19
N LYS A 87 -8.54 -3.72 -14.94
CA LYS A 87 -8.36 -4.38 -16.25
C LYS A 87 -7.66 -3.45 -17.26
N HIS A 88 -8.03 -2.16 -17.27
CA HIS A 88 -7.36 -1.14 -18.08
C HIS A 88 -5.88 -0.97 -17.73
N LEU A 89 -5.49 -1.16 -16.46
CA LEU A 89 -4.11 -0.98 -15.98
C LEU A 89 -3.22 -2.19 -16.27
N THR A 90 -3.81 -3.38 -16.31
CA THR A 90 -3.08 -4.64 -16.45
C THR A 90 -3.14 -5.21 -17.86
N GLY A 91 -4.10 -4.78 -18.67
CA GLY A 91 -4.40 -5.37 -19.98
C GLY A 91 -5.07 -6.75 -19.90
N GLN A 92 -5.49 -7.18 -18.70
CA GLN A 92 -6.15 -8.47 -18.51
C GLN A 92 -7.59 -8.43 -19.04
N GLN A 93 -7.96 -9.42 -19.84
CA GLN A 93 -9.35 -9.63 -20.27
C GLN A 93 -10.11 -10.49 -19.26
N SER A 94 -11.42 -10.26 -19.18
CA SER A 94 -12.29 -11.05 -18.28
C SER A 94 -12.47 -12.43 -18.91
N THR A 95 -12.00 -13.47 -18.21
CA THR A 95 -12.28 -14.88 -18.54
C THR A 95 -13.59 -15.32 -17.95
#